data_AF-A0A7W5AMG0-F1
#
_entry.id   AF-A0A7W5AMG0-F1
#
_cell.length_a   1.000
_cell.length_b   1.000
_cell.length_c   1.000
_cell.angle_alpha   90.00
_cell.angle_beta   90.00
_cell.angle_gamma   90.00
#
_symmetry.space_group_name_H-M   'P 1'
#
loop_
_entity.id
_entity.type
_entity.pdbx_description
1 polymer ?
#
loop_
_entity_poly.entity_id
_entity_poly.type
_entity_poly.pdbx_seq_one_letter_code
_entity_poly.pdbx_strand_id
1 'polypeptide(L)'
;MPASRAKRADTAQRRRQAIDMRMAGASYQRIADQLGYTSRGAACQDITRALEQAVAEQIISAEAYREEELQRLDALLAEAWAVLKREHLTVSHGKVVYDDTTGQPILDDGPTLAAIDRILKIQERRSKYLGLDAPTRVEAITIDSLDAEIAKLAAELEGDQAGEAAGTPQT
;
A
#
# COMPACT_ATOMS: atom_id res chain seq x y z
N MET A 1 5.49 -20.95 22.80
CA MET A 1 4.38 -21.78 22.27
C MET A 1 3.30 -20.85 21.71
N PRO A 2 2.90 -20.96 20.44
CA PRO A 2 1.81 -20.15 19.90
C PRO A 2 0.50 -20.46 20.63
N ALA A 3 -0.31 -19.44 20.91
CA ALA A 3 -1.63 -19.62 21.50
C ALA A 3 -2.50 -20.52 20.59
N SER A 4 -3.36 -21.35 21.20
CA SER A 4 -4.26 -22.24 20.46
C SER A 4 -5.17 -21.47 19.50
N ARG A 5 -5.64 -22.14 18.43
CA ARG A 5 -6.56 -21.53 17.44
C ARG A 5 -7.79 -20.89 18.10
N ALA A 6 -8.33 -21.53 19.14
CA ALA A 6 -9.45 -21.01 19.94
C ALA A 6 -9.08 -19.69 20.64
N LYS A 7 -7.97 -19.65 21.38
CA LYS A 7 -7.50 -18.43 22.07
C LYS A 7 -7.24 -17.27 21.12
N ARG A 8 -6.77 -17.55 19.90
CA ARG A 8 -6.58 -16.50 18.86
C ARG A 8 -7.91 -15.96 18.35
N ALA A 9 -8.91 -16.83 18.16
CA ALA A 9 -10.25 -16.42 17.74
C ALA A 9 -10.94 -15.56 18.81
N ASP A 10 -10.82 -15.94 20.09
CA ASP A 10 -11.36 -15.17 21.21
C ASP A 10 -10.73 -13.77 21.31
N THR A 11 -9.40 -13.68 21.19
CA THR A 11 -8.68 -12.39 21.17
C THR A 11 -9.12 -11.53 19.98
N ALA A 12 -9.25 -12.12 18.79
CA ALA A 12 -9.71 -11.40 17.61
C ALA A 12 -11.15 -10.89 17.76
N GLN A 13 -12.04 -11.70 18.33
CA GLN A 13 -13.42 -11.32 18.62
C GLN A 13 -13.50 -10.18 19.64
N ARG A 14 -12.72 -10.24 20.73
CA ARG A 14 -12.65 -9.16 21.73
C ARG A 14 -12.14 -7.86 21.11
N ARG A 15 -11.09 -7.92 20.28
CA ARG A 15 -10.56 -6.73 19.58
C ARG A 15 -11.59 -6.12 18.63
N ARG A 16 -12.33 -6.95 17.89
CA ARG A 16 -13.42 -6.48 17.02
C ARG A 16 -14.47 -5.72 17.82
N GLN A 17 -14.93 -6.28 18.93
CA GLN A 17 -15.89 -5.61 19.82
C GLN A 17 -15.34 -4.31 20.40
N ALA A 18 -14.05 -4.27 20.77
CA ALA A 18 -13.39 -3.07 21.28
C ALA A 18 -13.35 -1.95 20.23
N ILE A 19 -13.06 -2.29 18.97
CA ILE A 19 -13.07 -1.36 17.84
C ILE A 19 -14.49 -0.88 17.54
N ASP A 20 -15.49 -1.77 17.52
CA ASP A 20 -16.90 -1.41 17.30
C ASP A 20 -17.40 -0.44 18.38
N MET A 21 -17.10 -0.72 19.65
CA MET A 21 -17.41 0.19 20.76
C MET A 21 -16.70 1.54 20.62
N ARG A 22 -15.45 1.55 20.14
CA ARG A 22 -14.70 2.79 19.89
C ARG A 22 -15.33 3.61 18.77
N MET A 23 -15.77 2.99 17.68
CA MET A 23 -16.49 3.64 16.58
C MET A 23 -17.84 4.21 17.04
N ALA A 24 -18.51 3.55 17.99
CA ALA A 24 -19.74 4.04 18.62
C ALA A 24 -19.51 5.15 19.66
N GLY A 25 -18.27 5.63 19.82
CA GLY A 25 -17.93 6.75 20.71
C GLY A 25 -17.64 6.36 22.16
N ALA A 26 -17.56 5.07 22.51
CA ALA A 26 -17.22 4.66 23.87
C ALA A 26 -15.78 5.09 24.25
N SER A 27 -15.59 5.42 25.53
CA SER A 27 -14.27 5.70 26.09
C SER A 27 -13.47 4.41 26.33
N TYR A 28 -12.14 4.50 26.29
CA TYR A 28 -11.27 3.35 26.57
C TYR A 28 -11.48 2.75 27.97
N GLN A 29 -11.92 3.55 28.94
CA GLN A 29 -12.27 3.06 30.28
C GLN A 29 -13.50 2.15 30.21
N ARG A 30 -14.58 2.62 29.57
CA ARG A 30 -15.80 1.82 29.38
C ARG A 30 -15.55 0.54 28.57
N ILE A 31 -14.68 0.61 27.57
CA ILE A 31 -14.26 -0.56 26.80
C ILE A 31 -13.49 -1.54 27.68
N ALA A 32 -12.59 -1.04 28.55
CA ALA A 32 -11.84 -1.88 29.46
C ALA A 32 -12.74 -2.62 30.45
N ASP A 33 -13.68 -1.90 31.06
CA ASP A 33 -14.63 -2.44 32.04
C ASP A 33 -15.57 -3.49 31.38
N GLN A 34 -16.06 -3.20 30.17
CA GLN A 34 -17.01 -4.07 29.47
C GLN A 34 -16.38 -5.35 28.90
N LEU A 35 -15.13 -5.26 28.43
CA LEU A 35 -14.44 -6.37 27.75
C LEU A 35 -13.39 -7.07 28.61
N GLY A 36 -13.28 -6.68 29.89
CA GLY A 36 -12.38 -7.30 30.86
C GLY A 36 -10.89 -7.03 30.60
N TYR A 37 -10.54 -5.82 30.14
CA TYR A 37 -9.14 -5.40 30.10
C TYR A 37 -8.67 -5.02 31.51
N THR A 38 -7.38 -5.20 31.78
CA THR A 38 -6.77 -4.88 33.08
C THR A 38 -6.74 -3.38 33.37
N SER A 39 -6.77 -2.54 32.34
CA SER A 39 -6.81 -1.08 32.48
C SER A 39 -7.27 -0.42 31.17
N ARG A 40 -7.66 0.86 31.27
CA ARG A 40 -7.84 1.76 30.11
C ARG A 40 -6.64 1.71 29.17
N GLY A 41 -5.42 1.75 29.71
CA GLY A 41 -4.19 1.73 28.94
C GLY A 41 -4.02 0.43 28.16
N ALA A 42 -4.35 -0.71 28.79
CA ALA A 42 -4.31 -2.01 28.12
C ALA A 42 -5.31 -2.11 26.96
N ALA A 43 -6.53 -1.57 27.13
CA ALA A 43 -7.54 -1.50 26.08
C ALA A 43 -7.07 -0.62 24.91
N CYS A 44 -6.55 0.58 25.20
CA CYS A 44 -6.01 1.49 24.19
C CYS A 44 -4.89 0.84 23.38
N GLN A 45 -3.87 0.28 24.05
CA GLN A 45 -2.74 -0.35 23.36
C GLN A 45 -3.15 -1.58 22.55
N ASP A 46 -4.11 -2.39 23.00
CA ASP A 46 -4.57 -3.56 22.24
C ASP A 46 -5.34 -3.14 20.98
N ILE A 47 -6.16 -2.09 21.07
CA ILE A 47 -6.88 -1.52 19.92
C ILE A 47 -5.90 -0.92 18.91
N THR A 48 -4.94 -0.09 19.37
CA THR A 48 -3.93 0.52 18.51
C THR A 48 -3.12 -0.55 17.79
N ARG A 49 -2.61 -1.57 18.52
CA ARG A 49 -1.88 -2.69 17.90
C ARG A 49 -2.73 -3.46 16.90
N ALA A 50 -4.02 -3.65 17.17
CA ALA A 50 -4.91 -4.33 16.24
C ALA A 50 -5.12 -3.52 14.95
N LEU A 51 -5.24 -2.19 15.04
CA LEU A 51 -5.36 -1.30 13.89
C LEU A 51 -4.05 -1.24 13.10
N GLU A 52 -2.90 -1.08 13.77
CA GLU A 52 -1.58 -1.10 13.16
C GLU A 52 -1.33 -2.43 12.42
N GLN A 53 -1.68 -3.55 13.05
CA GLN A 53 -1.56 -4.87 12.42
C GLN A 53 -2.48 -4.99 11.20
N ALA A 54 -3.73 -4.52 11.28
CA ALA A 54 -4.65 -4.55 10.14
C ALA A 54 -4.16 -3.67 8.99
N VAL A 55 -3.61 -2.49 9.28
CA VAL A 55 -2.99 -1.61 8.28
C VAL A 55 -1.76 -2.26 7.67
N ALA A 56 -0.89 -2.86 8.48
CA ALA A 56 0.29 -3.57 8.00
C ALA A 56 -0.08 -4.76 7.10
N GLU A 57 -1.06 -5.58 7.50
CA GLU A 57 -1.58 -6.69 6.69
C GLU A 57 -2.19 -6.20 5.36
N GLN A 58 -2.91 -5.07 5.38
CA GLN A 58 -3.42 -4.44 4.15
C GLN A 58 -2.29 -3.93 3.25
N ILE A 59 -1.25 -3.30 3.81
CA ILE A 59 -0.07 -2.85 3.06
C ILE A 59 0.64 -4.05 2.42
N ILE A 60 0.92 -5.11 3.18
CA ILE A 60 1.54 -6.34 2.69
C ILE A 60 0.69 -6.96 1.56
N SER A 61 -0.64 -6.99 1.73
CA SER A 61 -1.54 -7.51 0.69
C SER A 61 -1.51 -6.65 -0.58
N ALA A 62 -1.45 -5.32 -0.44
CA ALA A 62 -1.34 -4.41 -1.58
C ALA A 62 0.02 -4.52 -2.28
N GLU A 63 1.10 -4.72 -1.53
CA GLU A 63 2.44 -4.98 -2.05
C GLU A 63 2.51 -6.31 -2.79
N ALA A 64 1.96 -7.39 -2.23
CA ALA A 64 1.90 -8.69 -2.87
C ALA A 64 1.10 -8.64 -4.19
N TYR A 65 -0.02 -7.91 -4.20
CA TYR A 65 -0.79 -7.68 -5.44
C TYR A 65 0.01 -6.89 -6.48
N ARG A 66 0.72 -5.84 -6.06
CA ARG A 66 1.61 -5.06 -6.94
C ARG A 66 2.70 -5.93 -7.54
N GLU A 67 3.31 -6.79 -6.73
CA GLU A 67 4.35 -7.72 -7.19
C GLU A 67 3.83 -8.73 -8.20
N GLU A 68 2.66 -9.34 -7.94
CA GLU A 68 2.03 -10.28 -8.89
C GLU A 68 1.74 -9.58 -10.24
N GLU A 69 1.24 -8.35 -10.20
CA GLU A 69 0.96 -7.60 -11.42
C GLU A 69 2.24 -7.21 -12.17
N LEU A 70 3.33 -6.87 -11.46
CA LEU A 70 4.64 -6.66 -12.08
C LEU A 70 5.17 -7.93 -12.75
N GLN A 71 4.99 -9.10 -12.14
CA GLN A 71 5.35 -10.39 -12.75
C GLN A 71 4.56 -10.65 -14.04
N ARG A 72 3.25 -10.35 -14.05
CA ARG A 72 2.44 -10.44 -15.29
C ARG A 72 2.95 -9.50 -16.37
N LEU A 73 3.31 -8.27 -16.00
CA LEU A 73 3.89 -7.29 -16.94
C LEU A 73 5.25 -7.74 -17.48
N ASP A 74 6.10 -8.36 -16.65
CA ASP A 74 7.40 -8.90 -17.09
C ASP A 74 7.23 -10.07 -18.07
N ALA A 75 6.25 -10.94 -17.84
CA ALA A 75 5.92 -12.01 -18.78
C ALA A 75 5.47 -11.45 -20.15
N LEU A 76 4.58 -10.45 -20.15
CA LEU A 76 4.15 -9.77 -21.38
C LEU A 76 5.30 -9.05 -22.08
N LEU A 77 6.21 -8.44 -21.31
CA LEU A 77 7.37 -7.76 -21.83
C LEU A 77 8.31 -8.75 -22.54
N ALA A 78 8.55 -9.92 -21.96
CA ALA A 78 9.37 -10.97 -22.56
C ALA A 78 8.82 -11.44 -23.91
N GLU A 79 7.50 -11.66 -24.01
CA GLU A 79 6.85 -12.03 -25.27
C GLU A 79 6.92 -10.91 -26.32
N ALA A 80 6.71 -9.65 -25.92
CA ALA A 80 6.85 -8.52 -26.83
C ALA A 80 8.29 -8.36 -27.34
N TRP A 81 9.30 -8.57 -26.48
CA TRP A 81 10.70 -8.63 -26.89
C TRP A 81 10.99 -9.79 -27.85
N ALA A 82 10.36 -10.94 -27.65
CA ALA A 82 10.53 -12.08 -28.55
C ALA A 82 9.97 -11.77 -29.95
N VAL A 83 8.84 -11.06 -30.05
CA VAL A 83 8.32 -10.56 -31.33
C VAL A 83 9.29 -9.55 -31.94
N LEU A 84 9.77 -8.59 -31.15
CA LEU A 84 10.69 -7.55 -31.64
C LEU A 84 11.98 -8.13 -32.25
N LYS A 85 12.53 -9.20 -31.67
CA LYS A 85 13.78 -9.82 -32.12
C LYS A 85 13.62 -10.77 -33.31
N ARG A 86 12.39 -11.12 -33.69
CA ARG A 86 12.14 -11.99 -34.84
C ARG A 86 12.24 -11.19 -36.13
N GLU A 87 12.72 -11.84 -37.18
CA GLU A 87 12.58 -11.32 -38.54
C GLU A 87 11.13 -11.53 -39.00
N HIS A 88 10.52 -10.46 -39.51
CA HIS A 88 9.15 -10.48 -40.01
C HIS A 88 9.17 -10.27 -41.52
N LEU A 89 8.41 -11.09 -42.24
CA LEU A 89 8.29 -11.00 -43.69
C LEU A 89 7.00 -10.27 -44.06
N THR A 90 7.06 -9.49 -45.13
CA THR A 90 5.88 -8.85 -45.71
C THR A 90 4.98 -9.91 -46.31
N VAL A 91 3.71 -9.94 -45.84
CA VAL A 91 2.69 -10.85 -46.35
C VAL A 91 1.53 -10.06 -46.94
N SER A 92 1.14 -10.39 -48.17
CA SER A 92 -0.05 -9.85 -48.82
C SER A 92 -0.97 -10.99 -49.24
N HIS A 93 -2.25 -10.93 -48.83
CA HIS A 93 -3.24 -11.99 -49.07
C HIS A 93 -2.76 -13.41 -48.70
N GLY A 94 -1.99 -13.53 -47.61
CA GLY A 94 -1.48 -14.81 -47.11
C GLY A 94 -0.27 -15.36 -47.87
N LYS A 95 0.35 -14.58 -48.77
CA LYS A 95 1.56 -14.95 -49.50
C LYS A 95 2.72 -14.02 -49.15
N VAL A 96 3.92 -14.58 -48.99
CA VAL A 96 5.16 -13.81 -48.79
C VAL A 96 5.45 -12.99 -50.04
N VAL A 97 5.74 -11.71 -49.86
CA VAL A 97 6.11 -10.79 -50.94
C VAL A 97 7.62 -10.87 -51.15
N TYR A 98 8.02 -11.06 -52.41
CA TYR A 98 9.41 -11.08 -52.83
C TYR A 98 9.71 -9.82 -53.64
N ASP A 99 10.95 -9.34 -53.56
CA ASP A 99 11.44 -8.24 -54.40
C ASP A 99 11.71 -8.76 -55.82
N ASP A 100 11.10 -8.12 -56.80
CA ASP A 100 11.19 -8.47 -58.23
C ASP A 100 12.62 -8.34 -58.78
N THR A 101 13.48 -7.55 -58.13
CA THR A 101 14.86 -7.28 -58.58
C THR A 101 15.87 -8.26 -57.99
N THR A 102 15.70 -8.63 -56.72
CA THR A 102 16.66 -9.45 -55.98
C THR A 102 16.19 -10.89 -55.77
N GLY A 103 14.90 -11.17 -55.94
CA GLY A 103 14.29 -12.47 -55.68
C GLY A 103 14.22 -12.84 -54.19
N GLN A 104 14.59 -11.93 -53.29
CA GLN A 104 14.57 -12.16 -51.85
C GLN A 104 13.24 -11.72 -51.22
N PRO A 105 12.81 -12.37 -50.12
CA PRO A 105 11.60 -11.96 -49.42
C PRO A 105 11.79 -10.57 -48.78
N ILE A 106 10.76 -9.72 -48.89
CA ILE A 106 10.77 -8.36 -48.34
C ILE A 106 10.49 -8.43 -46.84
N LEU A 107 11.32 -7.76 -46.03
CA LEU A 107 11.12 -7.65 -44.58
C LEU A 107 10.01 -6.64 -44.25
N ASP A 108 9.25 -6.92 -43.20
CA ASP A 108 8.17 -6.05 -42.70
C ASP A 108 8.54 -5.48 -41.31
N ASP A 109 8.72 -4.18 -41.24
CA ASP A 109 8.97 -3.49 -39.96
C ASP A 109 7.69 -3.22 -39.17
N GLY A 110 6.50 -3.44 -39.74
CA GLY A 110 5.21 -3.21 -39.11
C GLY A 110 5.04 -3.96 -37.78
N PRO A 111 5.23 -5.29 -37.73
CA PRO A 111 5.19 -6.06 -36.50
C PRO A 111 6.23 -5.60 -35.46
N THR A 112 7.41 -5.19 -35.91
CA THR A 112 8.48 -4.65 -35.06
C THR A 112 8.04 -3.35 -34.39
N LEU A 113 7.49 -2.40 -35.16
CA LEU A 113 6.96 -1.14 -34.63
C LEU A 113 5.79 -1.37 -33.66
N ALA A 114 4.88 -2.30 -34.00
CA ALA A 114 3.80 -2.68 -33.11
C ALA A 114 4.31 -3.29 -31.80
N ALA A 115 5.39 -4.07 -31.82
CA ALA A 115 6.02 -4.61 -30.61
C ALA A 115 6.62 -3.49 -29.75
N ILE A 116 7.30 -2.50 -30.35
CA ILE A 116 7.83 -1.33 -29.64
C ILE A 116 6.71 -0.59 -28.90
N ASP A 117 5.58 -0.33 -29.58
CA ASP A 117 4.43 0.33 -28.97
C ASP A 117 3.85 -0.45 -27.79
N ARG A 118 3.81 -1.78 -27.86
CA ARG A 118 3.36 -2.63 -26.75
C ARG A 118 4.36 -2.60 -25.60
N ILE A 119 5.66 -2.64 -25.88
CA ILE A 119 6.73 -2.53 -24.88
C ILE A 119 6.62 -1.19 -24.13
N LEU A 120 6.46 -0.07 -24.84
CA LEU A 120 6.32 1.26 -24.23
C LEU A 120 5.09 1.33 -23.30
N LYS A 121 3.95 0.78 -23.73
CA LYS A 121 2.73 0.73 -22.89
C LYS A 121 2.91 -0.13 -21.64
N ILE A 122 3.65 -1.24 -21.73
CA ILE A 122 3.98 -2.08 -20.58
C ILE A 122 4.89 -1.32 -19.62
N GLN A 123 5.92 -0.64 -20.13
CA GLN A 123 6.84 0.17 -19.33
C GLN A 123 6.13 1.32 -18.60
N GLU A 124 5.19 2.00 -19.25
CA GLU A 124 4.36 3.04 -18.63
C GLU A 124 3.47 2.49 -17.49
N ARG A 125 3.00 1.25 -17.60
CA ARG A 125 2.27 0.61 -16.48
C ARG A 125 3.19 0.25 -15.34
N ARG A 126 4.41 -0.22 -15.64
CA ARG A 126 5.43 -0.54 -14.62
C ARG A 126 5.89 0.70 -13.87
N SER A 127 6.15 1.81 -14.55
CA SER A 127 6.54 3.08 -13.92
C SER A 127 5.47 3.58 -12.96
N LYS A 128 4.18 3.44 -13.31
CA LYS A 128 3.05 3.75 -12.43
C LYS A 128 2.99 2.85 -11.19
N TYR A 129 3.18 1.53 -11.33
CA TYR A 129 3.19 0.62 -10.17
C TYR A 129 4.37 0.86 -9.23
N LEU A 130 5.53 1.22 -9.79
CA LEU A 130 6.75 1.53 -9.05
C LEU A 130 6.79 2.97 -8.51
N GLY A 131 5.88 3.84 -8.95
CA GLY A 131 5.85 5.24 -8.57
C GLY A 131 6.98 6.09 -9.18
N LEU A 132 7.64 5.62 -10.25
CA LEU A 132 8.76 6.32 -10.90
C LEU A 132 8.33 7.63 -11.57
N ASP A 133 7.04 7.76 -11.89
CA ASP A 133 6.47 8.96 -12.53
C ASP A 133 5.87 9.94 -11.51
N ALA A 134 5.78 9.56 -10.23
CA ALA A 134 5.22 10.44 -9.21
C ALA A 134 6.21 11.58 -8.93
N PRO A 135 5.76 12.86 -8.92
CA PRO A 135 6.62 13.95 -8.49
C PRO A 135 7.04 13.68 -7.06
N THR A 136 8.35 13.73 -6.79
CA THR A 136 8.90 13.65 -5.43
C THR A 136 8.36 14.83 -4.63
N ARG A 137 7.24 14.66 -3.91
CA ARG A 137 6.86 15.61 -2.87
C ARG A 137 7.87 15.47 -1.76
N VAL A 138 8.89 16.32 -1.80
CA VAL A 138 9.61 16.66 -0.59
C VAL A 138 8.58 17.39 0.26
N GLU A 139 7.98 16.70 1.22
CA GLU A 139 7.33 17.36 2.34
C GLU A 139 8.46 18.11 3.06
N ALA A 140 8.65 19.36 2.68
CA ALA A 140 9.37 20.30 3.52
C ALA A 140 8.53 20.38 4.78
N ILE A 141 8.89 19.58 5.78
CA ILE A 141 8.53 19.84 7.15
C ILE A 141 9.12 21.21 7.44
N THR A 142 8.33 22.27 7.23
CA THR A 142 8.74 23.60 7.61
C THR A 142 8.88 23.58 9.12
N ILE A 143 9.99 24.10 9.63
CA ILE A 143 10.32 24.14 11.06
C ILE A 143 9.13 24.72 11.86
N ASP A 144 8.39 25.67 11.26
CA ASP A 144 7.17 26.27 11.79
C ASP A 144 6.04 25.28 12.12
N SER A 145 5.93 24.15 11.40
CA SER A 145 4.90 23.13 11.65
C SER A 145 5.21 22.27 12.87
N LEU A 146 6.49 21.96 13.11
CA LEU A 146 6.93 21.29 14.33
C LEU A 146 6.77 22.21 15.54
N ASP A 147 7.13 23.49 15.40
CA ASP A 147 7.03 24.44 16.50
C ASP A 147 5.56 24.67 16.92
N ALA A 148 4.63 24.68 15.96
CA ALA A 148 3.20 24.78 16.24
C ALA A 148 2.64 23.52 16.95
N GLU A 149 3.08 22.32 16.57
CA GLU A 149 2.69 21.08 17.25
C GLU A 149 3.32 20.97 18.64
N ILE A 150 4.60 21.33 18.79
CA ILE A 150 5.29 21.38 20.09
C ILE A 150 4.60 22.38 21.02
N ALA A 151 4.22 23.56 20.54
CA ALA A 151 3.48 24.54 21.34
C ALA A 151 2.10 24.04 21.77
N LYS A 152 1.39 23.32 20.88
CA LYS A 152 0.09 22.73 21.20
C LYS A 152 0.20 21.61 22.25
N LEU A 153 1.20 20.73 22.11
CA LEU A 153 1.46 19.67 23.10
C LEU A 153 1.91 20.24 24.45
N ALA A 154 2.73 21.31 24.46
CA ALA A 154 3.12 21.99 25.69
C ALA A 154 1.91 22.60 26.42
N ALA A 155 0.99 23.23 25.68
CA ALA A 155 -0.22 23.80 26.25
C ALA A 155 -1.19 22.73 26.80
N GLU A 156 -1.30 21.57 26.14
CA GLU A 156 -2.11 20.45 26.64
C GLU A 156 -1.52 19.86 27.94
N LEU A 157 -0.19 19.76 28.05
CA LEU A 157 0.49 19.28 29.26
C LEU A 157 0.39 20.26 30.43
N GLU A 158 0.48 21.57 30.17
CA GLU A 158 0.25 22.61 31.20
C GLU A 158 -1.21 22.63 31.68
N GLY A 159 -2.16 22.37 30.78
CA GLY A 159 -3.58 22.23 31.12
C GLY A 159 -3.87 21.03 32.02
N ASP A 160 -3.19 19.90 31.79
CA ASP A 160 -3.31 18.71 32.63
C ASP A 160 -2.68 18.90 34.02
N GLN A 161 -1.54 19.62 34.12
CA GLN A 161 -0.91 19.94 35.41
C GLN A 161 -1.73 20.92 36.26
N ALA A 162 -2.45 21.86 35.63
CA ALA A 162 -3.37 22.76 36.34
C ALA A 162 -4.63 22.04 36.85
N GLY A 163 -5.07 20.98 36.17
CA GLY A 163 -6.17 20.12 36.63
C GLY A 163 -5.79 19.23 37.81
N GLU A 164 -4.53 18.78 37.88
CA GLU A 164 -4.04 17.92 38.96
C GLU A 164 -3.74 18.71 40.26
N ALA A 165 -3.35 19.98 40.15
CA ALA A 165 -3.07 20.86 41.31
C ALA A 165 -4.34 21.36 42.04
N ALA A 166 -5.51 21.31 41.42
CA ALA A 166 -6.78 21.75 42.02
C ALA A 166 -7.52 20.63 42.79
N GLY A 167 -6.98 19.41 42.80
CA GLY A 167 -7.66 18.19 43.23
C GLY A 167 -7.29 17.63 44.61
N THR A 168 -6.46 18.29 45.42
CA THR A 168 -6.13 17.81 46.78
C THR A 168 -6.97 18.56 47.82
N PRO A 169 -8.06 17.97 48.38
CA PRO A 169 -8.70 18.52 49.55
C PRO A 169 -7.80 18.25 50.76
N GLN A 170 -7.59 19.31 51.53
CA GLN A 170 -6.97 19.28 52.85
C GLN A 170 -7.72 18.31 53.78
N THR A 171 -6.96 17.41 54.40
CA THR A 171 -7.17 16.92 55.78
C THR A 171 -5.83 16.59 56.38
#